data_AF-A0A356PWI9-F1
#
_entry.id   AF-A0A356PWI9-F1
#
_cell.length_a   1.000
_cell.length_b   1.000
_cell.length_c   1.000
_cell.angle_alpha   90.00
_cell.angle_beta   90.00
_cell.angle_gamma   90.00
#
_symmetry.space_group_name_H-M   'P 1'
#
loop_
_entity.id
_entity.type
_entity.pdbx_description
1 polymer ?
#
loop_
_entity_poly.entity_id
_entity_poly.type
_entity_poly.pdbx_seq_one_letter_code
_entity_poly.pdbx_strand_id
1 'polypeptide(L)'
;MRDNPVLRTAAKILFAPIIVFGLYVQFHGDYSPGGGFQAGVIIAAAFILHGLIFGLEAGRRLVPEWLNLAMLAAGVLIYGGVGVAGIALDGLYL
;
A
#
# COMPACT_ATOMS: atom_id res chain seq x y z
N MET A 1 -8.32 22.15 -8.29
CA MET A 1 -9.16 20.93 -8.32
C MET A 1 -10.40 20.98 -7.44
N ARG A 2 -10.53 21.93 -6.49
CA ARG A 2 -11.64 21.98 -5.52
C ARG A 2 -13.04 21.98 -6.17
N ASP A 3 -13.17 22.50 -7.39
CA ASP A 3 -14.44 22.71 -8.07
C ASP A 3 -14.70 21.78 -9.26
N ASN A 4 -13.94 20.69 -9.42
CA ASN A 4 -14.21 19.70 -10.48
C ASN A 4 -14.99 18.48 -9.92
N PRO A 5 -16.33 18.43 -10.10
CA PRO A 5 -17.17 17.36 -9.57
C PRO A 5 -16.90 16.01 -10.24
N VAL A 6 -16.52 16.00 -11.52
CA VAL A 6 -16.19 14.76 -12.25
C VAL A 6 -14.97 14.10 -11.64
N LEU A 7 -13.89 14.86 -11.43
CA LEU A 7 -12.65 14.33 -10.86
C LEU A 7 -12.83 13.85 -9.42
N ARG A 8 -13.61 14.57 -8.62
CA ARG A 8 -13.97 14.17 -7.25
C ARG A 8 -14.78 12.87 -7.22
N THR A 9 -15.72 12.72 -8.14
CA THR A 9 -16.56 11.52 -8.23
C THR A 9 -15.74 10.33 -8.71
N ALA A 10 -14.94 10.50 -9.77
CA ALA A 10 -14.04 9.47 -10.28
C ALA A 10 -13.03 9.01 -9.21
N ALA A 11 -12.40 9.92 -8.48
CA ALA A 11 -11.45 9.56 -7.43
C ALA A 11 -12.10 8.76 -6.29
N LYS A 12 -13.34 9.08 -5.89
CA LYS A 12 -14.09 8.29 -4.90
C LYS A 12 -14.38 6.88 -5.39
N ILE A 13 -14.82 6.75 -6.65
CA ILE A 13 -15.15 5.45 -7.26
C ILE A 13 -13.90 4.59 -7.41
N LEU A 14 -12.78 5.19 -7.84
CA LEU A 14 -11.54 4.46 -8.13
C LEU A 14 -10.72 4.10 -6.88
N PHE A 15 -10.93 4.76 -5.75
CA PHE A 15 -10.13 4.54 -4.54
C PHE A 15 -10.09 3.07 -4.10
N ALA A 16 -11.25 2.43 -3.93
CA ALA A 16 -11.31 1.04 -3.53
C ALA A 16 -10.86 0.04 -4.62
N PRO A 17 -11.28 0.17 -5.90
CA PRO A 17 -10.78 -0.67 -6.98
C PRO A 17 -9.25 -0.67 -7.15
N ILE A 18 -8.58 0.48 -7.00
CA ILE A 18 -7.11 0.55 -7.06
C ILE A 18 -6.48 -0.30 -5.95
N ILE A 19 -7.01 -0.21 -4.72
CA ILE A 19 -6.52 -1.00 -3.58
C ILE A 19 -6.75 -2.50 -3.83
N VAL A 20 -7.95 -2.89 -4.28
CA VAL A 20 -8.26 -4.29 -4.59
C VAL A 20 -7.34 -4.83 -5.68
N PHE A 21 -7.05 -4.04 -6.71
CA PHE A 21 -6.11 -4.43 -7.75
C PHE A 21 -4.67 -4.58 -7.21
N GLY A 22 -4.23 -3.67 -6.33
CA GLY A 22 -2.95 -3.81 -5.64
C GLY A 22 -2.87 -5.09 -4.80
N LEU A 23 -3.94 -5.45 -4.10
CA LEU A 23 -4.02 -6.72 -3.35
C LEU A 23 -4.00 -7.94 -4.29
N TYR A 24 -4.67 -7.87 -5.44
CA TYR A 24 -4.57 -8.91 -6.47
C TYR A 24 -3.10 -9.10 -6.90
N VAL A 25 -2.40 -8.01 -7.25
CA VAL A 25 -0.98 -8.05 -7.64
C VAL A 25 -0.08 -8.58 -6.52
N GLN A 26 -0.41 -8.28 -5.25
CA GLN A 26 0.32 -8.78 -4.09
C GLN A 26 0.18 -10.30 -3.94
N PHE A 27 -1.05 -10.82 -4.05
CA PHE A 27 -1.35 -12.23 -3.80
C PHE A 27 -1.10 -13.15 -4.98
N HIS A 28 -0.90 -12.59 -6.18
CA HIS A 28 -0.63 -13.36 -7.41
C HIS A 28 0.82 -13.16 -7.91
N GLY A 29 1.68 -12.54 -7.11
CA GLY A 29 3.05 -12.18 -7.52
C GLY A 29 4.00 -13.36 -7.70
N ASP A 30 3.60 -14.58 -7.32
CA ASP A 30 4.35 -15.82 -7.42
C ASP A 30 4.19 -16.53 -8.77
N TYR A 31 3.04 -16.39 -9.43
CA TYR A 31 2.76 -16.98 -10.74
C TYR A 31 2.36 -15.98 -11.83
N SER A 32 2.28 -14.68 -11.53
CA SER A 32 1.99 -13.63 -12.51
C SER A 32 2.99 -12.46 -12.40
N PRO A 33 3.18 -11.66 -13.47
CA PRO A 33 4.02 -10.47 -13.40
C PRO A 33 3.52 -9.51 -12.30
N GLY A 34 4.37 -9.22 -11.33
CA GLY A 34 3.97 -8.44 -10.16
C GLY A 34 4.84 -8.74 -8.95
N GLY A 35 4.25 -8.61 -7.77
CA GLY A 35 4.92 -8.78 -6.49
C GLY A 35 4.64 -7.63 -5.53
N GLY A 36 5.26 -7.71 -4.35
CA GLY A 36 4.99 -6.77 -3.25
C GLY A 36 5.37 -5.32 -3.56
N PHE A 37 6.42 -5.10 -4.35
CA PHE A 37 6.84 -3.74 -4.70
C PHE A 37 5.80 -3.04 -5.60
N GLN A 38 5.40 -3.64 -6.73
CA GLN A 38 4.39 -3.03 -7.60
C GLN A 38 3.05 -2.91 -6.88
N ALA A 39 2.63 -3.92 -6.11
CA ALA A 39 1.42 -3.88 -5.30
C ALA A 39 1.41 -2.69 -4.34
N GLY A 40 2.52 -2.48 -3.61
CA GLY A 40 2.69 -1.35 -2.69
C GLY A 40 2.56 0.00 -3.41
N VAL A 41 3.19 0.16 -4.58
CA VAL A 41 3.08 1.38 -5.39
C VAL A 41 1.66 1.64 -5.87
N ILE A 42 0.94 0.60 -6.32
CA ILE A 42 -0.46 0.71 -6.75
C ILE A 42 -1.35 1.15 -5.58
N ILE A 43 -1.21 0.52 -4.41
CA ILE A 43 -1.97 0.90 -3.21
C ILE A 43 -1.64 2.35 -2.82
N ALA A 44 -0.36 2.72 -2.81
CA ALA A 44 0.06 4.10 -2.51
C ALA A 44 -0.55 5.11 -3.48
N ALA A 45 -0.69 4.77 -4.77
CA ALA A 45 -1.32 5.63 -5.75
C ALA A 45 -2.79 5.97 -5.42
N ALA A 46 -3.54 5.07 -4.78
CA ALA A 46 -4.90 5.37 -4.31
C ALA A 46 -4.91 6.49 -3.26
N PHE A 47 -4.00 6.44 -2.29
CA PHE A 47 -3.86 7.45 -1.24
C PHE A 47 -3.31 8.78 -1.78
N ILE A 48 -2.35 8.72 -2.72
CA ILE A 48 -1.83 9.91 -3.42
C ILE A 48 -2.94 10.58 -4.21
N LEU A 49 -3.70 9.83 -5.01
CA LEU A 49 -4.86 10.33 -5.75
C LEU A 49 -5.85 11.01 -4.79
N HIS A 50 -6.22 10.36 -3.69
CA HIS A 50 -7.09 10.95 -2.69
C HIS A 50 -6.53 12.26 -2.12
N GLY A 51 -5.24 12.30 -1.76
CA GLY A 51 -4.57 13.49 -1.25
C GLY A 51 -4.53 14.65 -2.26
N LEU A 52 -4.32 14.36 -3.54
CA LEU A 52 -4.33 15.36 -4.61
C LEU A 52 -5.73 15.97 -4.83
N ILE A 53 -6.78 15.14 -4.76
CA ILE A 53 -8.16 15.58 -5.07
C ILE A 53 -8.86 16.22 -3.86
N PHE A 54 -8.69 15.65 -2.67
CA PHE A 54 -9.39 16.06 -1.44
C PHE A 54 -8.51 16.91 -0.50
N GLY A 55 -7.21 17.01 -0.79
CA GLY A 55 -6.25 17.78 -0.02
C GLY A 55 -5.43 16.91 0.92
N LEU A 56 -4.22 17.40 1.25
CA LEU A 56 -3.26 16.67 2.08
C LEU A 56 -3.81 16.35 3.47
N GLU A 57 -4.59 17.25 4.05
CA GLU A 57 -5.20 17.05 5.37
C GLU A 57 -6.22 15.91 5.35
N ALA A 58 -7.03 15.80 4.28
CA ALA A 58 -7.94 14.67 4.09
C ALA A 58 -7.18 13.36 3.88
N GLY A 59 -6.04 13.38 3.16
CA GLY A 59 -5.15 12.24 3.04
C GLY A 59 -4.55 11.79 4.38
N ARG A 60 -4.03 12.74 5.19
CA ARG A 60 -3.48 12.48 6.52
C ARG A 60 -4.51 11.95 7.53
N ARG A 61 -5.80 12.24 7.32
CA ARG A 61 -6.89 11.63 8.11
C ARG A 61 -7.11 10.16 7.78
N LEU A 62 -6.83 9.72 6.55
CA LEU A 62 -6.91 8.31 6.17
C LEU A 62 -5.72 7.52 6.69
N VAL A 63 -4.51 8.05 6.49
CA VAL A 63 -3.26 7.45 6.97
C VAL A 63 -2.46 8.53 7.70
N PRO A 64 -2.57 8.62 9.03
CA PRO A 64 -1.76 9.55 9.80
C PRO A 64 -0.28 9.17 9.74
N GLU A 65 0.59 10.15 9.93
CA GLU A 65 2.04 10.00 9.74
C GLU A 65 2.65 8.90 10.62
N TRP A 66 2.23 8.82 11.88
CA TRP A 66 2.68 7.77 12.79
C TRP A 66 2.29 6.36 12.30
N LEU A 67 1.12 6.21 11.68
CA LEU A 67 0.66 4.93 11.14
C LEU A 67 1.47 4.57 9.90
N ASN A 68 1.77 5.54 9.04
CA ASN A 68 2.63 5.34 7.88
C ASN A 68 4.04 4.87 8.29
N LEU A 69 4.62 5.51 9.30
CA LEU A 69 5.91 5.11 9.87
C LEU A 69 5.84 3.72 10.51
N ALA A 70 4.77 3.42 11.25
CA ALA A 70 4.56 2.10 11.86
C ALA A 70 4.43 1.00 10.80
N MET A 71 3.71 1.24 9.71
CA MET A 71 3.59 0.29 8.59
C MET A 71 4.94 0.04 7.90
N LEU A 72 5.74 1.09 7.69
CA LEU A 72 7.09 0.96 7.14
C LEU A 72 7.97 0.10 8.05
N ALA A 73 8.01 0.42 9.34
CA ALA A 73 8.79 -0.34 10.31
C ALA A 73 8.32 -1.80 10.41
N ALA A 74 7.00 -2.03 10.43
CA ALA A 74 6.41 -3.35 10.45
C ALA A 74 6.81 -4.18 9.23
N GLY A 75 6.82 -3.59 8.03
CA GLY A 75 7.26 -4.29 6.81
C GLY A 75 8.71 -4.77 6.90
N VAL A 76 9.62 -3.92 7.38
CA VAL A 76 11.04 -4.28 7.61
C VAL A 76 11.16 -5.39 8.66
N LEU A 77 10.45 -5.25 9.78
CA LEU A 77 10.46 -6.23 10.86
C LEU A 77 9.88 -7.58 10.44
N ILE A 78 8.83 -7.60 9.62
CA ILE A 78 8.27 -8.84 9.07
C ILE A 78 9.31 -9.52 8.18
N TYR A 79 9.89 -8.79 7.21
CA TYR A 79 10.88 -9.38 6.29
C TYR A 79 12.09 -9.94 7.04
N GLY A 80 12.71 -9.15 7.92
CA GLY A 80 13.83 -9.61 8.73
C GLY A 80 13.43 -10.72 9.72
N GLY A 81 12.23 -10.63 10.28
CA GLY A 81 11.66 -11.62 11.20
C GLY A 81 11.49 -12.99 10.56
N VAL A 82 11.08 -13.07 9.29
CA VAL A 82 11.00 -14.34 8.55
C VAL A 82 12.39 -14.98 8.45
N GLY A 83 13.45 -14.21 8.21
CA GLY A 83 14.81 -14.75 8.15
C GLY A 83 15.36 -15.21 9.50
N VAL A 84 15.07 -14.48 10.57
CA VAL A 84 15.40 -14.91 11.94
C VAL A 84 14.63 -16.19 12.31
N ALA A 85 13.35 -16.28 11.93
CA ALA A 85 12.55 -17.49 12.15
C ALA A 85 13.12 -18.69 11.38
N GLY A 86 13.64 -18.49 10.16
CA GLY A 86 14.35 -19.51 9.40
C GLY A 86 15.52 -20.11 10.18
N ILE A 87 16.39 -19.27 10.74
CA ILE A 87 17.52 -19.71 11.59
C ILE A 87 17.02 -20.44 12.85
N ALA A 88 15.98 -19.91 13.50
CA ALA A 88 15.44 -20.50 14.73
C ALA A 88 14.82 -21.89 14.53
N LEU A 89 14.47 -22.25 13.29
CA LEU A 89 13.93 -23.54 12.87
C LEU A 89 14.99 -24.43 12.20
N ASP A 90 16.27 -24.24 12.56
CA ASP A 90 17.44 -24.96 12.03
C ASP A 90 17.66 -24.79 10.50
N GLY A 91 17.09 -23.75 9.91
CA GLY A 91 17.28 -23.35 8.52
C GLY A 91 18.37 -22.29 8.31
N LEU A 92 18.51 -21.83 7.07
CA LEU A 92 19.32 -20.65 6.74
C LEU A 92 18.49 -19.36 6.88
N TYR A 93 19.16 -18.21 6.94
CA TYR A 93 18.47 -16.92 6.85
C TYR A 93 17.88 -16.75 5.45
N LEU A 94 16.54 -16.67 5.36
CA LEU A 94 15.73 -16.49 4.13
C LEU A 94 16.29 -17.24 2.91
#